data_AF-A0A2E3C8C4-F1
#
_entry.id   AF-A0A2E3C8C4-F1
#
_cell.length_a   1.000
_cell.length_b   1.000
_cell.length_c   1.000
_cell.angle_alpha   90.00
_cell.angle_beta   90.00
_cell.angle_gamma   90.00
#
_symmetry.space_group_name_H-M   'P 1'
#
loop_
_entity.id
_entity.type
_entity.pdbx_description
1 polymer ?
#
loop_
_entity_poly.entity_id
_entity_poly.type
_entity_poly.pdbx_seq_one_letter_code
_entity_poly.pdbx_strand_id
1 'polypeptide(L)'
;MRHSIQEIPRNNNLRNSKTVNTLKLIAEDTPSPKLSTYQLRKNVNVKLKDKVLYTFYTIYSLMIFLILCIQPIYTLYNFSKDRSDLKFLTSFLTHLNVPLIYIWEKLYFRSDHLEKRIKCKKLNRALVYSSAVLSIIINFLDITSFYNDYYWTHLFKNDILFFAFIIIEWIYSRLAIFLYAFSFVFVMDSHIHIFKDFITNLEINEWCEECDSPLTKIIKDVVIIRRNIETTISYYNDIISITTLLGGLSFAIFIRDIIPPDADEIKDIKFENHDRYLIHPTIVYISCQIALLMYMMKYAMQRNRVLKYVKSIEFINKFLSKIPDEKIHKKTNGKLEIVTLNIADSSSTTLDWIILGNILSEKWLDFTIFGVSTSDGSLIKKSAGFGSALLFGISFLQNNN
;
A
#
# COMPACT_ATOMS: atom_id res chain seq x y z
N MET A 1 22.80 -49.67 73.91
CA MET A 1 23.10 -50.37 72.65
C MET A 1 21.78 -50.56 71.91
N ARG A 2 21.66 -49.94 70.72
CA ARG A 2 20.67 -50.16 69.63
C ARG A 2 19.16 -49.93 69.91
N HIS A 3 18.77 -48.70 69.59
CA HIS A 3 17.72 -48.28 68.64
C HIS A 3 16.41 -49.10 68.52
N SER A 4 15.33 -48.37 68.83
CA SER A 4 14.00 -48.38 68.22
C SER A 4 14.05 -48.50 66.68
N ILE A 5 13.03 -49.05 66.01
CA ILE A 5 11.80 -48.34 65.64
C ILE A 5 10.71 -49.37 65.28
N GLN A 6 9.51 -49.15 65.85
CA GLN A 6 8.25 -49.81 65.50
C GLN A 6 7.82 -49.47 64.07
N GLU A 7 7.47 -50.49 63.29
CA GLU A 7 6.66 -50.36 62.09
C GLU A 7 5.17 -50.16 62.48
N ILE A 8 4.55 -49.11 61.95
CA ILE A 8 3.12 -48.77 62.05
C ILE A 8 2.55 -48.76 60.62
N PRO A 9 1.27 -49.13 60.42
CA PRO A 9 0.84 -49.97 59.31
C PRO A 9 0.47 -49.20 58.04
N ARG A 10 0.45 -49.94 56.93
CA ARG A 10 -0.06 -49.55 55.61
C ARG A 10 -1.48 -49.00 55.73
N ASN A 11 -1.64 -47.71 55.46
CA ASN A 11 -2.94 -47.09 55.29
C ASN A 11 -3.27 -46.98 53.79
N ASN A 12 -4.38 -47.62 53.42
CA ASN A 12 -5.02 -47.50 52.12
C ASN A 12 -5.60 -46.09 51.96
N ASN A 13 -5.14 -45.33 50.96
CA ASN A 13 -5.95 -44.33 50.25
C ASN A 13 -5.12 -43.67 49.14
N LEU A 14 -5.10 -44.29 47.97
CA LEU A 14 -4.53 -43.71 46.75
C LEU A 14 -5.53 -43.89 45.61
N ARG A 15 -6.62 -43.12 45.66
CA ARG A 15 -7.52 -42.88 44.52
C ARG A 15 -8.18 -41.52 44.68
N ASN A 16 -8.07 -40.71 43.63
CA ASN A 16 -8.62 -39.37 43.42
C ASN A 16 -7.78 -38.17 43.89
N SER A 17 -6.57 -38.01 43.35
CA SER A 17 -6.14 -36.65 43.02
C SER A 17 -6.74 -36.30 41.65
N LYS A 18 -7.68 -35.34 41.65
CA LYS A 18 -8.05 -34.62 40.43
C LYS A 18 -6.76 -34.14 39.80
N THR A 19 -6.51 -34.51 38.55
CA THR A 19 -5.49 -33.88 37.72
C THR A 19 -5.82 -32.40 37.66
N VAL A 20 -5.20 -31.64 38.57
CA VAL A 20 -5.15 -30.19 38.51
C VAL A 20 -4.54 -29.90 37.16
N ASN A 21 -5.36 -29.42 36.24
CA ASN A 21 -4.96 -29.10 34.89
C ASN A 21 -4.03 -27.88 34.99
N THR A 22 -2.75 -28.13 35.21
CA THR A 22 -1.69 -27.13 35.45
C THR A 22 -1.62 -26.12 34.31
N LEU A 23 -1.97 -26.52 33.09
CA LEU A 23 -2.18 -25.63 31.94
C LEU A 23 -3.26 -24.57 32.15
N LYS A 24 -4.30 -24.89 32.94
CA LYS A 24 -5.40 -23.97 33.24
C LYS A 24 -5.03 -22.95 34.32
N LEU A 25 -4.24 -23.37 35.32
CA LEU A 25 -3.66 -22.46 36.32
C LEU A 25 -2.61 -21.54 35.70
N ILE A 26 -1.74 -22.05 34.82
CA ILE A 26 -0.75 -21.23 34.09
C ILE A 26 -1.45 -20.20 33.20
N ALA A 27 -2.60 -20.52 32.61
CA ALA A 27 -3.39 -19.60 31.78
C ALA A 27 -4.17 -18.53 32.57
N GLU A 28 -4.38 -18.74 33.87
CA GLU A 28 -5.07 -17.78 34.75
C GLU A 28 -4.08 -16.85 35.49
N ASP A 29 -2.88 -17.34 35.81
CA ASP A 29 -1.86 -16.61 36.58
C ASP A 29 -0.76 -15.93 35.72
N THR A 30 -0.71 -16.16 34.40
CA THR A 30 0.24 -15.44 33.54
C THR A 30 -0.37 -14.14 32.97
N PRO A 31 0.37 -13.01 32.97
CA PRO A 31 -0.07 -11.74 32.36
C PRO A 31 -0.10 -11.79 30.82
N SER A 32 0.00 -12.98 30.22
CA SER A 32 -0.09 -13.18 28.79
C SER A 32 -1.54 -13.03 28.33
N PRO A 33 -1.80 -12.32 27.21
CA PRO A 33 -3.16 -12.05 26.79
C PRO A 33 -3.86 -13.36 26.40
N LYS A 34 -5.01 -13.62 27.04
CA LYS A 34 -5.75 -14.88 26.90
C LYS A 34 -6.10 -15.15 25.43
N LEU A 35 -5.83 -16.35 24.93
CA LEU A 35 -6.10 -16.72 23.53
C LEU A 35 -7.58 -16.53 23.14
N SER A 36 -8.49 -16.68 24.11
CA SER A 36 -9.93 -16.41 23.97
C SER A 36 -10.27 -14.95 23.67
N THR A 37 -9.41 -14.00 24.07
CA THR A 37 -9.55 -12.57 23.74
C THR A 37 -9.26 -12.29 22.26
N TYR A 38 -8.50 -13.18 21.61
CA TYR A 38 -8.18 -13.11 20.17
C TYR A 38 -9.07 -13.99 19.31
N GLN A 39 -10.01 -14.73 19.90
CA GLN A 39 -11.06 -15.37 19.12
C GLN A 39 -11.98 -14.28 18.56
N LEU A 40 -11.73 -13.89 17.31
CA LEU A 40 -12.68 -13.16 16.48
C LEU A 40 -14.05 -13.85 16.65
N ARG A 41 -15.04 -13.14 17.18
CA ARG A 41 -16.45 -13.57 17.20
C ARG A 41 -16.89 -13.83 15.76
N LYS A 42 -16.63 -15.02 15.26
CA LYS A 42 -16.78 -15.36 13.84
C LYS A 42 -18.22 -15.62 13.41
N ASN A 43 -19.14 -15.74 14.38
CA ASN A 43 -20.54 -16.06 14.12
C ASN A 43 -21.45 -15.02 14.77
N VAL A 44 -21.54 -13.83 14.15
CA VAL A 44 -22.79 -13.06 14.24
C VAL A 44 -23.79 -13.85 13.42
N ASN A 45 -24.93 -14.24 14.00
CA ASN A 45 -26.01 -14.91 13.26
C ASN A 45 -26.54 -13.92 12.22
N VAL A 46 -25.97 -13.95 11.02
CA VAL A 46 -26.30 -13.03 9.92
C VAL A 46 -27.75 -13.31 9.51
N LYS A 47 -28.61 -12.29 9.56
CA LYS A 47 -30.02 -12.41 9.22
C LYS A 47 -30.16 -12.88 7.77
N LEU A 48 -31.21 -13.64 7.45
CA LEU A 48 -31.48 -14.11 6.08
C LEU A 48 -31.48 -12.96 5.06
N LYS A 49 -32.04 -11.80 5.44
CA LYS A 49 -32.05 -10.58 4.63
C LYS A 49 -30.65 -10.13 4.21
N ASP A 50 -29.70 -10.15 5.14
CA ASP A 50 -28.33 -9.73 4.86
C ASP A 50 -27.65 -10.75 3.93
N LYS A 51 -27.87 -12.06 4.15
CA LYS A 51 -27.37 -13.12 3.26
C LYS A 51 -27.84 -12.92 1.82
N VAL A 52 -29.16 -12.71 1.63
CA VAL A 52 -29.75 -12.48 0.30
C VAL A 52 -29.18 -11.22 -0.36
N LEU A 53 -29.05 -10.12 0.39
CA LEU A 53 -28.45 -8.88 -0.10
C LEU A 53 -26.99 -9.09 -0.54
N TYR A 54 -26.20 -9.82 0.24
CA TYR A 54 -24.82 -10.16 -0.11
C TYR A 54 -24.77 -11.02 -1.38
N THR A 55 -25.66 -12.00 -1.54
CA THR A 55 -25.73 -12.82 -2.76
C THR A 55 -26.01 -11.96 -4.00
N PHE A 56 -26.99 -11.05 -3.95
CA PHE A 56 -27.28 -10.15 -5.06
C PHE A 56 -26.09 -9.22 -5.37
N TYR A 57 -25.45 -8.68 -4.34
CA TYR A 57 -24.25 -7.86 -4.52
C TYR A 57 -23.08 -8.64 -5.14
N THR A 58 -22.89 -9.91 -4.77
CA THR A 58 -21.85 -10.76 -5.36
C THR A 58 -22.12 -11.04 -6.83
N ILE A 59 -23.36 -11.39 -7.19
CA ILE A 59 -23.76 -11.62 -8.60
C ILE A 59 -23.54 -10.34 -9.40
N TYR A 60 -23.99 -9.20 -8.88
CA TYR A 60 -23.79 -7.90 -9.49
C TYR A 60 -22.30 -7.59 -9.71
N SER A 61 -21.48 -7.79 -8.68
CA SER A 61 -20.04 -7.56 -8.76
C SER A 61 -19.36 -8.46 -9.79
N LEU A 62 -19.82 -9.69 -9.95
CA LEU A 62 -19.34 -10.62 -10.97
C LEU A 62 -19.72 -10.15 -12.37
N MET A 63 -20.95 -9.68 -12.57
CA MET A 63 -21.40 -9.14 -13.86
C MET A 63 -20.56 -7.93 -14.28
N ILE A 64 -20.30 -6.99 -13.36
CA ILE A 64 -19.43 -5.84 -13.65
C ILE A 64 -18.01 -6.31 -14.01
N PHE A 65 -17.45 -7.26 -13.26
CA PHE A 65 -16.13 -7.80 -13.57
C PHE A 65 -16.08 -8.41 -14.97
N LEU A 66 -17.09 -9.20 -15.36
CA LEU A 66 -17.17 -9.76 -16.70
C LEU A 66 -17.22 -8.68 -17.78
N ILE A 67 -18.01 -7.61 -17.59
CA ILE A 67 -18.07 -6.48 -18.52
C ILE A 67 -16.69 -5.82 -18.69
N LEU A 68 -15.98 -5.57 -17.58
CA LEU A 68 -14.64 -4.97 -17.61
C LEU A 68 -13.59 -5.88 -18.29
N CYS A 69 -13.84 -7.19 -18.36
CA CYS A 69 -12.98 -8.14 -19.04
C CYS A 69 -13.23 -8.25 -20.55
N ILE A 70 -14.38 -7.79 -21.07
CA ILE A 70 -14.72 -7.96 -22.50
C ILE A 70 -13.69 -7.26 -23.39
N GLN A 71 -13.39 -5.99 -23.11
CA GLN A 71 -12.46 -5.20 -23.93
C GLN A 71 -11.05 -5.81 -24.02
N PRO A 72 -10.37 -6.19 -22.91
CA PRO A 72 -9.05 -6.82 -23.03
C PRO A 72 -9.12 -8.21 -23.70
N ILE A 73 -10.19 -8.99 -23.53
CA ILE A 73 -10.33 -10.28 -24.24
C ILE A 73 -10.49 -10.05 -25.75
N TYR A 74 -11.31 -9.07 -26.14
CA TYR A 74 -11.54 -8.71 -27.53
C TYR A 74 -10.26 -8.29 -28.25
N THR A 75 -9.49 -7.39 -27.64
CA THR A 75 -8.24 -6.89 -28.24
C THR A 75 -7.15 -7.96 -28.28
N LEU A 76 -7.06 -8.83 -27.27
CA LEU A 76 -6.16 -9.97 -27.30
C LEU A 76 -6.52 -10.96 -28.41
N TYR A 77 -7.81 -11.22 -28.62
CA TYR A 77 -8.29 -12.08 -29.70
C TYR A 77 -7.94 -11.52 -31.08
N ASN A 78 -8.15 -10.23 -31.31
CA ASN A 78 -7.80 -9.61 -32.59
C ASN A 78 -6.28 -9.54 -32.82
N PHE A 79 -5.49 -9.23 -31.80
CA PHE A 79 -4.02 -9.33 -31.89
C PHE A 79 -3.54 -10.76 -32.21
N SER A 80 -4.26 -11.78 -31.74
CA SER A 80 -3.92 -13.17 -32.05
C SER A 80 -4.15 -13.53 -33.52
N LYS A 81 -5.07 -12.83 -34.21
CA LYS A 81 -5.34 -12.96 -35.64
C LYS A 81 -4.37 -12.16 -36.50
N ASP A 82 -4.08 -10.93 -36.09
CA ASP A 82 -3.13 -10.06 -36.76
C ASP A 82 -2.09 -9.57 -35.75
N ARG A 83 -0.91 -10.21 -35.78
CA ARG A 83 0.21 -9.87 -34.90
C ARG A 83 1.02 -8.66 -35.39
N SER A 84 0.77 -8.20 -36.62
CA SER A 84 1.46 -7.04 -37.18
C SER A 84 0.89 -5.74 -36.60
N ASP A 85 -0.39 -5.74 -36.24
CA ASP A 85 -1.09 -4.61 -35.68
C ASP A 85 -0.85 -4.47 -34.16
N LEU A 86 0.14 -3.64 -33.82
CA LEU A 86 0.54 -3.36 -32.44
C LEU A 86 -0.49 -2.53 -31.65
N LYS A 87 -1.50 -1.95 -32.32
CA LYS A 87 -2.55 -1.16 -31.66
C LYS A 87 -3.49 -2.02 -30.85
N PHE A 88 -3.79 -3.25 -31.31
CA PHE A 88 -4.52 -4.22 -30.49
C PHE A 88 -3.74 -4.63 -29.23
N LEU A 89 -2.42 -4.80 -29.33
CA LEU A 89 -1.58 -5.12 -28.17
C LEU A 89 -1.53 -3.95 -27.17
N THR A 90 -1.40 -2.72 -27.67
CA THR A 90 -1.44 -1.49 -26.85
C THR A 90 -2.79 -1.35 -26.13
N SER A 91 -3.88 -1.55 -26.86
CA SER A 91 -5.23 -1.49 -26.29
C SER A 91 -5.45 -2.58 -25.24
N PHE A 92 -4.98 -3.81 -25.49
CA PHE A 92 -5.02 -4.92 -24.52
C PHE A 92 -4.34 -4.55 -23.20
N LEU A 93 -3.08 -4.12 -23.26
CA LEU A 93 -2.28 -3.80 -22.06
C LEU A 93 -2.87 -2.63 -21.27
N THR A 94 -3.40 -1.63 -21.96
CA THR A 94 -4.07 -0.48 -21.33
C THR A 94 -5.33 -0.90 -20.59
N HIS A 95 -6.18 -1.70 -21.22
CA HIS A 95 -7.48 -2.08 -20.68
C HIS A 95 -7.40 -3.20 -19.65
N LEU A 96 -6.35 -4.04 -19.68
CA LEU A 96 -6.11 -5.09 -18.69
C LEU A 96 -5.92 -4.52 -17.27
N ASN A 97 -5.45 -3.28 -17.13
CA ASN A 97 -5.30 -2.61 -15.84
C ASN A 97 -6.63 -2.47 -15.08
N VAL A 98 -7.74 -2.23 -15.79
CA VAL A 98 -9.05 -1.95 -15.18
C VAL A 98 -9.59 -3.14 -14.38
N PRO A 99 -9.74 -4.35 -14.95
CA PRO A 99 -10.23 -5.50 -14.19
C PRO A 99 -9.27 -5.92 -13.06
N LEU A 100 -7.95 -5.72 -13.23
CA LEU A 100 -6.97 -5.99 -12.17
C LEU A 100 -7.14 -5.04 -10.98
N ILE A 101 -7.29 -3.74 -11.25
CA ILE A 101 -7.59 -2.74 -10.22
C ILE A 101 -8.92 -3.08 -9.55
N TYR A 102 -9.95 -3.44 -10.31
CA TYR A 102 -11.25 -3.82 -9.75
C TYR A 102 -11.18 -5.01 -8.78
N ILE A 103 -10.42 -6.07 -9.12
CA ILE A 103 -10.18 -7.20 -8.21
C ILE A 103 -9.48 -6.70 -6.94
N TRP A 104 -8.41 -5.91 -7.11
CA TRP A 104 -7.67 -5.35 -6.00
C TRP A 104 -8.57 -4.54 -5.08
N GLU A 105 -9.44 -3.69 -5.61
CA GLU A 105 -10.39 -2.90 -4.82
C GLU A 105 -11.29 -3.79 -3.97
N LYS A 106 -11.87 -4.84 -4.56
CA LYS A 106 -12.74 -5.77 -3.83
C LYS A 106 -12.00 -6.49 -2.71
N LEU A 107 -10.68 -6.67 -2.82
CA LEU A 107 -9.85 -7.23 -1.75
C LEU A 107 -9.46 -6.17 -0.71
N TYR A 108 -9.01 -5.00 -1.17
CA TYR A 108 -8.55 -3.90 -0.33
C TYR A 108 -9.66 -3.35 0.58
N PHE A 109 -10.85 -3.12 0.02
CA PHE A 109 -12.00 -2.59 0.76
C PHE A 109 -12.70 -3.63 1.66
N ARG A 110 -12.24 -4.88 1.69
CA ARG A 110 -12.61 -5.83 2.77
C ARG A 110 -11.89 -5.52 4.08
N SER A 111 -10.78 -4.79 4.02
CA SER A 111 -10.04 -4.34 5.20
C SER A 111 -10.60 -3.01 5.71
N ASP A 112 -10.31 -2.70 6.98
CA ASP A 112 -10.62 -1.40 7.59
C ASP A 112 -9.47 -0.37 7.42
N HIS A 113 -8.48 -0.68 6.58
CA HIS A 113 -7.26 0.10 6.44
C HIS A 113 -7.52 1.55 6.01
N LEU A 114 -8.35 1.75 4.97
CA LEU A 114 -8.73 3.09 4.52
C LEU A 114 -9.62 3.82 5.53
N GLU A 115 -10.57 3.10 6.12
CA GLU A 115 -11.55 3.67 7.05
C GLU A 115 -10.88 4.24 8.31
N LYS A 116 -9.85 3.56 8.82
CA LYS A 116 -9.05 4.03 9.96
C LYS A 116 -8.23 5.30 9.69
N ARG A 117 -7.99 5.64 8.42
CA ARG A 117 -7.07 6.73 8.01
C ARG A 117 -7.78 7.97 7.47
N ILE A 118 -9.01 7.83 6.99
CA ILE A 118 -9.76 8.97 6.44
C ILE A 118 -10.44 9.77 7.56
N LYS A 119 -10.09 11.06 7.68
CA LYS A 119 -10.79 12.02 8.55
C LYS A 119 -12.15 12.45 7.97
N CYS A 120 -12.21 12.78 6.67
CA CYS A 120 -13.40 13.37 6.02
C CYS A 120 -14.01 12.48 4.93
N LYS A 121 -14.82 11.48 5.33
CA LYS A 121 -15.44 10.51 4.37
C LYS A 121 -16.35 11.14 3.32
N LYS A 122 -17.01 12.27 3.60
CA LYS A 122 -17.92 12.93 2.64
C LYS A 122 -17.14 13.65 1.54
N LEU A 123 -16.14 14.46 1.92
CA LEU A 123 -15.30 15.20 0.98
C LEU A 123 -14.54 14.25 0.05
N ASN A 124 -13.94 13.20 0.63
CA ASN A 124 -13.16 12.23 -0.13
C ASN A 124 -14.01 11.49 -1.16
N ARG A 125 -15.26 11.12 -0.81
CA ARG A 125 -16.21 10.53 -1.76
C ARG A 125 -16.61 11.53 -2.85
N ALA A 126 -16.87 12.79 -2.49
CA ALA A 126 -17.23 13.83 -3.45
C ALA A 126 -16.11 14.06 -4.48
N LEU A 127 -14.84 14.08 -4.04
CA LEU A 127 -13.69 14.18 -4.94
C LEU A 127 -13.65 13.03 -5.94
N VAL A 128 -13.70 11.77 -5.47
CA VAL A 128 -13.71 10.59 -6.35
C VAL A 128 -14.83 10.64 -7.37
N TYR A 129 -16.07 10.91 -6.93
CA TYR A 129 -17.22 10.98 -7.83
C TYR A 129 -17.11 12.14 -8.83
N SER A 130 -16.68 13.33 -8.38
CA SER A 130 -16.51 14.48 -9.27
C SER A 130 -15.45 14.24 -10.34
N SER A 131 -14.32 13.60 -10.00
CA SER A 131 -13.27 13.24 -10.95
C SER A 131 -13.75 12.19 -11.96
N ALA A 132 -14.50 11.19 -11.50
CA ALA A 132 -15.09 10.18 -12.38
C ALA A 132 -16.09 10.81 -13.38
N VAL A 133 -17.02 11.64 -12.88
CA VAL A 133 -18.00 12.34 -13.74
C VAL A 133 -17.31 13.27 -14.73
N LEU A 134 -16.32 14.05 -14.30
CA LEU A 134 -15.57 14.94 -15.18
C LEU A 134 -14.84 14.15 -16.29
N SER A 135 -14.20 13.03 -15.93
CA SER A 135 -13.52 12.16 -16.91
C SER A 135 -14.49 11.55 -17.93
N ILE A 136 -15.70 11.19 -17.49
CA ILE A 136 -16.76 10.70 -18.38
C ILE A 136 -17.23 11.81 -19.33
N ILE A 137 -17.45 13.03 -18.83
CA ILE A 137 -17.84 14.18 -19.66
C ILE A 137 -16.78 14.46 -20.73
N ILE A 138 -15.49 14.39 -20.39
CA ILE A 138 -14.41 14.58 -21.37
C ILE A 138 -14.43 13.47 -22.43
N ASN A 139 -14.66 12.21 -22.05
CA ASN A 139 -14.83 11.10 -23.00
C ASN A 139 -15.98 11.35 -23.99
N PHE A 140 -17.07 11.97 -23.54
CA PHE A 140 -18.21 12.30 -24.41
C PHE A 140 -17.88 13.35 -25.48
N LEU A 141 -16.87 14.21 -25.28
CA LEU A 141 -16.50 15.24 -26.26
C LEU A 141 -15.92 14.66 -27.55
N ASP A 142 -15.33 13.46 -27.49
CA ASP A 142 -14.79 12.76 -28.66
C ASP A 142 -15.42 11.36 -28.78
N ILE A 143 -16.74 11.28 -28.67
CA ILE A 143 -17.45 9.99 -28.75
C ILE A 143 -17.26 9.28 -30.09
N THR A 144 -16.97 10.05 -31.15
CA THR A 144 -16.65 9.55 -32.49
C THR A 144 -15.38 8.71 -32.52
N SER A 145 -14.41 8.99 -31.64
CA SER A 145 -13.19 8.17 -31.53
C SER A 145 -13.46 6.74 -31.08
N PHE A 146 -14.61 6.45 -30.46
CA PHE A 146 -14.97 5.12 -29.95
C PHE A 146 -15.63 4.20 -30.99
N TYR A 147 -16.01 4.74 -32.15
CA TYR A 147 -16.46 3.94 -33.29
C TYR A 147 -15.23 3.46 -34.08
N ASN A 148 -14.51 2.49 -33.54
CA ASN A 148 -13.30 1.93 -34.16
C ASN A 148 -13.17 0.42 -33.93
N ASP A 149 -12.43 -0.25 -34.81
CA ASP A 149 -12.22 -1.71 -34.76
C ASP A 149 -11.42 -2.19 -33.52
N TYR A 150 -10.72 -1.29 -32.83
CA TYR A 150 -9.99 -1.56 -31.59
C TYR A 150 -10.87 -1.58 -30.35
N TYR A 151 -12.17 -1.30 -30.48
CA TYR A 151 -13.12 -1.31 -29.38
C TYR A 151 -14.30 -2.26 -29.65
N TRP A 152 -14.55 -3.15 -28.68
CA TRP A 152 -15.45 -4.29 -28.86
C TRP A 152 -16.90 -3.90 -29.21
N THR A 153 -17.34 -2.70 -28.81
CA THR A 153 -18.70 -2.28 -29.05
C THR A 153 -18.95 -1.96 -30.53
N HIS A 154 -17.92 -1.78 -31.36
CA HIS A 154 -18.08 -1.64 -32.82
C HIS A 154 -18.84 -2.82 -33.46
N LEU A 155 -18.87 -3.98 -32.81
CA LEU A 155 -19.64 -5.15 -33.24
C LEU A 155 -21.16 -4.96 -33.15
N PHE A 156 -21.65 -3.98 -32.37
CA PHE A 156 -23.08 -3.73 -32.26
C PHE A 156 -23.59 -2.85 -33.39
N LYS A 157 -24.58 -3.37 -34.13
CA LYS A 157 -25.34 -2.60 -35.14
C LYS A 157 -26.44 -1.70 -34.54
N ASN A 158 -26.66 -1.76 -33.23
CA ASN A 158 -27.71 -0.99 -32.54
C ASN A 158 -27.07 0.07 -31.66
N ASP A 159 -27.20 1.33 -32.08
CA ASP A 159 -26.62 2.51 -31.41
C ASP A 159 -27.06 2.64 -29.94
N ILE A 160 -28.29 2.26 -29.60
CA ILE A 160 -28.81 2.37 -28.23
C ILE A 160 -28.06 1.39 -27.30
N LEU A 161 -27.90 0.15 -27.73
CA LEU A 161 -27.17 -0.86 -26.96
C LEU A 161 -25.68 -0.53 -26.88
N PHE A 162 -25.11 -0.03 -27.99
CA PHE A 162 -23.74 0.47 -28.05
C PHE A 162 -23.49 1.52 -26.96
N PHE A 163 -24.27 2.61 -26.94
CA PHE A 163 -24.06 3.69 -25.97
C PHE A 163 -24.34 3.25 -24.53
N ALA A 164 -25.33 2.37 -24.29
CA ALA A 164 -25.63 1.87 -22.96
C ALA A 164 -24.46 1.09 -22.34
N PHE A 165 -23.85 0.16 -23.10
CA PHE A 165 -22.71 -0.62 -22.61
C PHE A 165 -21.47 0.24 -22.39
N ILE A 166 -21.21 1.21 -23.27
CA ILE A 166 -20.10 2.16 -23.13
C ILE A 166 -20.22 2.97 -21.85
N ILE A 167 -21.41 3.53 -21.58
CA ILE A 167 -21.63 4.34 -20.39
C ILE A 167 -21.42 3.51 -19.13
N ILE A 168 -21.93 2.27 -19.11
CA ILE A 168 -21.74 1.36 -17.98
C ILE A 168 -20.24 1.06 -17.78
N GLU A 169 -19.53 0.69 -18.85
CA GLU A 169 -18.11 0.40 -18.80
C GLU A 169 -17.31 1.60 -18.28
N TRP A 170 -17.54 2.80 -18.83
CA TRP A 170 -16.87 4.02 -18.40
C TRP A 170 -17.14 4.36 -16.94
N ILE A 171 -18.38 4.21 -16.47
CA ILE A 171 -18.69 4.47 -15.05
C ILE A 171 -17.84 3.56 -14.16
N TYR A 172 -17.81 2.26 -14.44
CA TYR A 172 -17.07 1.33 -13.58
C TYR A 172 -15.55 1.43 -13.74
N SER A 173 -15.05 1.62 -14.96
CA SER A 173 -13.61 1.74 -15.20
C SER A 173 -13.05 3.01 -14.59
N ARG A 174 -13.72 4.16 -14.76
CA ARG A 174 -13.29 5.43 -14.15
C ARG A 174 -13.40 5.39 -12.64
N LEU A 175 -14.50 4.87 -12.10
CA LEU A 175 -14.63 4.73 -10.64
C LEU A 175 -13.51 3.87 -10.06
N ALA A 176 -13.18 2.72 -10.67
CA ALA A 176 -12.12 1.85 -10.20
C ALA A 176 -10.74 2.54 -10.24
N ILE A 177 -10.40 3.22 -11.34
CA ILE A 177 -9.11 3.93 -11.46
C ILE A 177 -9.01 5.05 -10.41
N PHE A 178 -10.05 5.86 -10.26
CA PHE A 178 -10.03 6.98 -9.31
C PHE A 178 -10.08 6.52 -7.86
N LEU A 179 -10.87 5.51 -7.52
CA LEU A 179 -10.90 4.95 -6.18
C LEU A 179 -9.52 4.42 -5.79
N TYR A 180 -8.85 3.67 -6.65
CA TYR A 180 -7.47 3.22 -6.46
C TYR A 180 -6.48 4.37 -6.23
N ALA A 181 -6.47 5.36 -7.13
CA ALA A 181 -5.53 6.48 -7.04
C ALA A 181 -5.77 7.33 -5.79
N PHE A 182 -7.03 7.71 -5.54
CA PHE A 182 -7.38 8.55 -4.39
C PHE A 182 -7.27 7.79 -3.07
N SER A 183 -7.57 6.49 -3.01
CA SER A 183 -7.39 5.71 -1.77
C SER A 183 -5.93 5.69 -1.35
N PHE A 184 -5.01 5.53 -2.30
CA PHE A 184 -3.58 5.64 -2.02
C PHE A 184 -3.22 7.04 -1.52
N VAL A 185 -3.63 8.08 -2.26
CA VAL A 185 -3.36 9.48 -1.91
C VAL A 185 -3.83 9.80 -0.49
N PHE A 186 -5.06 9.43 -0.12
CA PHE A 186 -5.60 9.72 1.21
C PHE A 186 -4.86 8.98 2.32
N VAL A 187 -4.47 7.72 2.09
CA VAL A 187 -3.69 6.95 3.07
C VAL A 187 -2.30 7.56 3.24
N MET A 188 -1.62 7.87 2.14
CA MET A 188 -0.29 8.46 2.17
C MET A 188 -0.27 9.84 2.79
N ASP A 189 -1.27 10.67 2.50
CA ASP A 189 -1.45 11.97 3.14
C ASP A 189 -1.66 11.83 4.65
N SER A 190 -2.45 10.85 5.09
CA SER A 190 -2.58 10.54 6.52
C SER A 190 -1.25 10.16 7.16
N HIS A 191 -0.41 9.36 6.51
CA HIS A 191 0.92 9.00 7.03
C HIS A 191 1.86 10.22 7.10
N ILE A 192 1.82 11.08 6.08
CA ILE A 192 2.57 12.34 6.04
C ILE A 192 2.14 13.25 7.20
N HIS A 193 0.85 13.34 7.49
CA HIS A 193 0.34 14.12 8.62
C HIS A 193 0.78 13.56 9.96
N ILE A 194 0.73 12.23 10.16
CA ILE A 194 1.22 11.59 11.39
C ILE A 194 2.70 11.94 11.63
N PHE A 195 3.51 11.96 10.57
CA PHE A 195 4.91 12.35 10.65
C PHE A 195 5.12 13.82 11.02
N LYS A 196 4.32 14.74 10.46
CA LYS A 196 4.39 16.16 10.81
C LYS A 196 4.02 16.37 12.27
N ASP A 197 2.90 15.78 12.71
CA ASP A 197 2.43 15.86 14.08
C ASP A 197 3.48 15.28 15.05
N PHE A 198 4.14 14.19 14.66
CA PHE A 198 5.24 13.61 15.43
C PHE A 198 6.43 14.57 15.61
N ILE A 199 6.90 15.22 14.53
CA ILE A 199 7.99 16.21 14.63
C ILE A 199 7.57 17.38 15.52
N THR A 200 6.38 17.94 15.29
CA THR A 200 5.87 19.06 16.08
C THR A 200 5.75 18.70 17.57
N ASN A 201 5.34 17.47 17.90
CA ASN A 201 5.33 16.99 19.28
C ASN A 201 6.75 16.84 19.87
N LEU A 202 7.75 16.46 19.09
CA LEU A 202 9.14 16.41 19.56
C LEU A 202 9.70 17.82 19.84
N GLU A 203 9.35 18.79 19.01
CA GLU A 203 9.74 20.20 19.16
C GLU A 203 9.06 20.84 20.38
N ILE A 204 7.72 20.74 20.47
CA ILE A 204 6.90 21.45 21.47
C ILE A 204 6.97 20.84 22.88
N ASN A 205 7.10 19.51 23.01
CA ASN A 205 7.10 18.91 24.35
C ASN A 205 8.34 19.34 25.13
N GLU A 206 8.17 20.35 25.97
CA GLU A 206 8.93 20.54 27.21
C GLU A 206 8.68 19.30 28.06
N TRP A 207 9.75 18.70 28.55
CA TRP A 207 9.66 17.39 29.17
C TRP A 207 8.78 17.40 30.41
N CYS A 208 7.90 16.41 30.52
CA CYS A 208 7.30 16.05 31.80
C CYS A 208 8.37 15.29 32.58
N GLU A 209 8.92 15.90 33.63
CA GLU A 209 9.97 15.32 34.50
C GLU A 209 9.57 13.95 35.09
N GLU A 210 8.30 13.55 34.97
CA GLU A 210 7.70 12.32 35.49
C GLU A 210 7.63 11.14 34.50
N CYS A 211 8.12 11.29 33.26
CA CYS A 211 8.09 10.19 32.28
C CYS A 211 9.37 9.35 32.32
N ASP A 212 9.30 8.15 32.88
CA ASP A 212 10.43 7.23 33.14
C ASP A 212 11.27 6.80 31.91
N SER A 213 10.84 7.04 30.65
CA SER A 213 11.67 6.72 29.47
C SER A 213 11.17 7.41 28.16
N PRO A 214 11.46 8.69 27.93
CA PRO A 214 10.94 9.44 26.78
C PRO A 214 11.50 8.94 25.45
N LEU A 215 12.76 8.49 25.42
CA LEU A 215 13.37 7.94 24.22
C LEU A 215 12.72 6.62 23.78
N THR A 216 12.39 5.75 24.74
CA THR A 216 11.65 4.51 24.49
C THR A 216 10.25 4.77 23.94
N LYS A 217 9.57 5.84 24.40
CA LYS A 217 8.28 6.28 23.84
C LYS A 217 8.43 6.75 22.39
N ILE A 218 9.47 7.54 22.10
CA ILE A 218 9.80 7.99 20.74
C ILE A 218 10.07 6.80 19.82
N ILE A 219 10.86 5.82 20.26
CA ILE A 219 11.13 4.58 19.51
C ILE A 219 9.84 3.83 19.24
N LYS A 220 8.99 3.65 20.26
CA LYS A 220 7.69 2.97 20.12
C LYS A 220 6.82 3.66 19.06
N ASP A 221 6.72 4.98 19.09
CA ASP A 221 5.92 5.75 18.13
C ASP A 221 6.48 5.60 16.70
N VAL A 222 7.80 5.67 16.53
CA VAL A 222 8.49 5.44 15.24
C VAL A 222 8.25 4.03 14.71
N VAL A 223 8.33 3.00 15.56
CA VAL A 223 8.05 1.61 15.19
C VAL A 223 6.58 1.43 14.77
N ILE A 224 5.64 2.09 15.46
CA ILE A 224 4.22 2.08 15.08
C ILE A 224 4.02 2.74 13.72
N ILE A 225 4.66 3.88 13.46
CA ILE A 225 4.60 4.57 12.16
C ILE A 225 5.17 3.67 11.06
N ARG A 226 6.33 3.04 11.30
CA ARG A 226 6.95 2.08 10.38
C ARG A 226 6.02 0.92 10.05
N ARG A 227 5.45 0.26 11.06
CA ARG A 227 4.52 -0.86 10.86
C ARG A 227 3.28 -0.45 10.06
N ASN A 228 2.79 0.77 10.27
CA ASN A 228 1.64 1.31 9.56
C ASN A 228 1.94 1.54 8.07
N ILE A 229 3.15 2.00 7.72
CA ILE A 229 3.54 2.14 6.31
C ILE A 229 3.81 0.78 5.67
N GLU A 230 4.43 -0.16 6.37
CA GLU A 230 4.65 -1.54 5.88
C GLU A 230 3.31 -2.22 5.55
N THR A 231 2.30 -2.01 6.39
CA THR A 231 0.93 -2.47 6.11
C THR A 231 0.39 -1.85 4.82
N THR A 232 0.61 -0.55 4.60
CA THR A 232 0.19 0.12 3.35
C THR A 232 0.91 -0.47 2.15
N ILE A 233 2.22 -0.68 2.23
CA ILE A 233 3.02 -1.28 1.15
C ILE A 233 2.50 -2.68 0.83
N SER A 234 2.22 -3.50 1.84
CA SER A 234 1.70 -4.86 1.62
C SER A 234 0.38 -4.89 0.83
N TYR A 235 -0.46 -3.85 0.94
CA TYR A 235 -1.71 -3.75 0.17
C TYR A 235 -1.50 -3.23 -1.24
N TYR A 236 -0.56 -2.31 -1.46
CA TYR A 236 -0.43 -1.59 -2.73
C TYR A 236 0.71 -2.06 -3.62
N ASN A 237 1.72 -2.77 -3.10
CA ASN A 237 2.95 -3.08 -3.82
C ASN A 237 2.70 -3.86 -5.11
N ASP A 238 1.95 -4.96 -5.02
CA ASP A 238 1.72 -5.83 -6.17
C ASP A 238 0.91 -5.12 -7.26
N ILE A 239 -0.16 -4.41 -6.87
CA ILE A 239 -1.01 -3.70 -7.84
C ILE A 239 -0.31 -2.50 -8.46
N ILE A 240 0.48 -1.72 -7.70
CA ILE A 240 1.29 -0.63 -8.25
C ILE A 240 2.32 -1.19 -9.23
N SER A 241 3.01 -2.27 -8.87
CA SER A 241 3.99 -2.94 -9.73
C SER A 241 3.37 -3.39 -11.05
N ILE A 242 2.27 -4.14 -10.99
CA ILE A 242 1.60 -4.68 -12.19
C ILE A 242 1.05 -3.56 -13.06
N THR A 243 0.33 -2.59 -12.47
CA THR A 243 -0.29 -1.51 -13.25
C THR A 243 0.75 -0.57 -13.88
N THR A 244 1.86 -0.32 -13.19
CA THR A 244 2.97 0.48 -13.73
C THR A 244 3.67 -0.26 -14.87
N LEU A 245 3.86 -1.58 -14.76
CA LEU A 245 4.44 -2.37 -15.85
C LEU A 245 3.54 -2.36 -17.08
N LEU A 246 2.27 -2.75 -16.92
CA LEU A 246 1.33 -2.86 -18.04
C LEU A 246 1.11 -1.50 -18.71
N GLY A 247 0.97 -0.44 -17.90
CA GLY A 247 0.88 0.93 -18.40
C GLY A 247 2.15 1.40 -19.10
N GLY A 248 3.33 1.12 -18.53
CA GLY A 248 4.61 1.48 -19.14
C GLY A 248 4.89 0.73 -20.44
N LEU A 249 4.58 -0.56 -20.50
CA LEU A 249 4.70 -1.37 -21.73
C LEU A 249 3.74 -0.88 -22.80
N SER A 250 2.47 -0.65 -22.43
CA SER A 250 1.49 -0.08 -23.35
C SER A 250 1.97 1.24 -23.93
N PHE A 251 2.44 2.17 -23.08
CA PHE A 251 2.92 3.47 -23.52
C PHE A 251 4.15 3.38 -24.43
N ALA A 252 5.08 2.47 -24.15
CA ALA A 252 6.26 2.26 -24.98
C ALA A 252 5.89 1.72 -26.38
N ILE A 253 4.94 0.78 -26.45
CA ILE A 253 4.45 0.26 -27.74
C ILE A 253 3.70 1.34 -28.50
N PHE A 254 2.84 2.11 -27.82
CA PHE A 254 2.11 3.23 -28.40
C PHE A 254 3.04 4.28 -29.03
N ILE A 255 4.11 4.66 -28.32
CA ILE A 255 5.12 5.59 -28.87
C ILE A 255 5.80 5.00 -30.11
N ARG A 256 6.18 3.71 -30.07
CA ARG A 256 6.80 3.05 -31.23
C ARG A 256 5.87 2.98 -32.43
N ASP A 257 4.58 2.78 -32.19
CA ASP A 257 3.59 2.67 -33.25
C ASP A 257 3.29 4.04 -33.90
N ILE A 258 3.31 5.10 -33.11
CA ILE A 258 3.06 6.48 -33.57
C ILE A 258 4.29 7.13 -34.21
N ILE A 259 5.49 6.74 -33.81
CA ILE A 259 6.75 7.28 -34.36
C ILE A 259 7.32 6.24 -35.35
N PRO A 260 7.17 6.44 -36.67
CA PRO A 260 7.76 5.57 -37.66
C PRO A 260 9.29 5.50 -37.48
N PRO A 261 9.93 4.34 -37.71
CA PRO A 261 11.39 4.21 -37.63
C PRO A 261 12.14 5.11 -38.62
N ASP A 262 11.45 5.57 -39.68
CA ASP A 262 12.00 6.38 -40.77
C ASP A 262 11.61 7.87 -40.68
N ALA A 263 11.04 8.32 -39.56
CA ALA A 263 10.61 9.71 -39.40
C ALA A 263 11.79 10.62 -39.03
N ASP A 264 12.34 11.33 -40.01
CA ASP A 264 13.41 12.32 -39.83
C ASP A 264 12.95 13.60 -39.08
N GLU A 265 11.64 13.89 -39.04
CA GLU A 265 11.05 15.02 -38.31
C GLU A 265 9.79 14.65 -37.52
N ILE A 266 9.64 15.19 -36.30
CA ILE A 266 8.46 15.00 -35.41
C ILE A 266 7.14 15.52 -36.05
N LYS A 267 7.23 16.32 -37.11
CA LYS A 267 6.07 16.99 -37.75
C LYS A 267 5.19 16.05 -38.58
N ASP A 268 5.63 14.84 -38.90
CA ASP A 268 4.87 13.90 -39.75
C ASP A 268 3.99 12.92 -38.95
N ILE A 269 3.84 13.12 -37.63
CA ILE A 269 2.95 12.32 -36.79
C ILE A 269 1.49 12.60 -37.17
N LYS A 270 0.85 11.66 -37.88
CA LYS A 270 -0.59 11.69 -38.18
C LYS A 270 -1.35 10.84 -37.18
N PHE A 271 -2.02 11.49 -36.23
CA PHE A 271 -2.95 10.81 -35.32
C PHE A 271 -4.23 10.41 -36.06
N GLU A 272 -4.53 9.12 -36.03
CA GLU A 272 -5.82 8.61 -36.46
C GLU A 272 -6.88 8.82 -35.36
N ASN A 273 -8.17 8.75 -35.74
CA ASN A 273 -9.27 8.95 -34.79
C ASN A 273 -9.23 7.94 -33.63
N HIS A 274 -8.74 6.73 -33.86
CA HIS A 274 -8.62 5.71 -32.81
C HIS A 274 -7.40 5.92 -31.90
N ASP A 275 -6.37 6.66 -32.32
CA ASP A 275 -5.24 7.01 -31.44
C ASP A 275 -5.71 7.98 -30.34
N ARG A 276 -6.61 8.90 -30.69
CA ARG A 276 -7.25 9.84 -29.74
C ARG A 276 -7.98 9.10 -28.63
N TYR A 277 -8.62 7.97 -28.98
CA TYR A 277 -9.28 7.09 -28.01
C TYR A 277 -8.30 6.52 -26.98
N LEU A 278 -7.09 6.09 -27.37
CA LEU A 278 -6.09 5.55 -26.44
C LEU A 278 -5.38 6.65 -25.65
N ILE A 279 -5.26 7.86 -26.20
CA ILE A 279 -4.60 9.00 -25.55
C ILE A 279 -5.32 9.39 -24.25
N HIS A 280 -6.65 9.52 -24.25
CA HIS A 280 -7.35 10.03 -23.07
C HIS A 280 -7.24 9.10 -21.83
N PRO A 281 -7.51 7.79 -21.92
CA PRO A 281 -7.20 6.84 -20.85
C PRO A 281 -5.73 6.88 -20.42
N THR A 282 -4.80 6.99 -21.37
CA THR A 282 -3.36 7.06 -21.09
C THR A 282 -3.00 8.31 -20.28
N ILE A 283 -3.55 9.49 -20.62
CA ILE A 283 -3.36 10.73 -19.85
C ILE A 283 -3.90 10.56 -18.42
N VAL A 284 -5.09 9.97 -18.26
CA VAL A 284 -5.66 9.71 -16.93
C VAL A 284 -4.74 8.79 -16.12
N TYR A 285 -4.24 7.70 -16.71
CA TYR A 285 -3.30 6.80 -16.05
C TYR A 285 -1.98 7.49 -15.67
N ILE A 286 -1.37 8.25 -16.58
CA ILE A 286 -0.14 9.00 -16.32
C ILE A 286 -0.35 10.01 -15.18
N SER A 287 -1.47 10.74 -15.19
CA SER A 287 -1.79 11.70 -14.13
C SER A 287 -1.94 11.01 -12.75
N CYS A 288 -2.55 9.83 -12.72
CA CYS A 288 -2.66 9.02 -11.51
C CYS A 288 -1.28 8.56 -11.04
N GLN A 289 -0.43 8.05 -11.94
CA GLN A 289 0.92 7.59 -11.60
C GLN A 289 1.82 8.73 -11.09
N ILE A 290 1.74 9.92 -11.71
CA ILE A 290 2.43 11.12 -11.24
C ILE A 290 1.95 11.49 -9.82
N ALA A 291 0.64 11.43 -9.56
CA ALA A 291 0.11 11.68 -8.22
C ALA A 291 0.67 10.68 -7.19
N LEU A 292 0.67 9.38 -7.51
CA LEU A 292 1.25 8.34 -6.64
C LEU A 292 2.73 8.66 -6.33
N LEU A 293 3.54 8.94 -7.35
CA LEU A 293 4.96 9.30 -7.22
C LEU A 293 5.18 10.54 -6.35
N MET A 294 4.40 11.60 -6.56
CA MET A 294 4.48 12.82 -5.75
C MET A 294 4.24 12.55 -4.26
N TYR A 295 3.24 11.73 -3.91
CA TYR A 295 2.97 11.40 -2.51
C TYR A 295 4.02 10.49 -1.88
N MET A 296 4.59 9.56 -2.64
CA MET A 296 5.75 8.77 -2.20
C MET A 296 6.96 9.66 -1.92
N MET A 297 7.25 10.62 -2.81
CA MET A 297 8.33 11.59 -2.63
C MET A 297 8.09 12.48 -1.41
N LYS A 298 6.87 13.00 -1.23
CA LYS A 298 6.50 13.81 -0.05
C LYS A 298 6.71 13.03 1.25
N TYR A 299 6.32 11.77 1.29
CA TYR A 299 6.55 10.90 2.44
C TYR A 299 8.05 10.72 2.73
N ALA A 300 8.84 10.38 1.70
CA ALA A 300 10.29 10.20 1.84
C ALA A 300 10.97 11.47 2.38
N MET A 301 10.55 12.66 1.90
CA MET A 301 11.03 13.93 2.42
C MET A 301 10.69 14.13 3.91
N GLN A 302 9.49 13.77 4.36
CA GLN A 302 9.14 13.90 5.78
C GLN A 302 9.92 12.93 6.66
N ARG A 303 10.08 11.66 6.27
CA ARG A 303 10.93 10.69 6.99
C ARG A 303 12.36 11.23 7.15
N ASN A 304 12.92 11.79 6.07
CA ASN A 304 14.26 12.36 6.09
C ASN A 304 14.36 13.58 7.02
N ARG A 305 13.29 14.38 7.17
CA ARG A 305 13.25 15.47 8.15
C ARG A 305 13.31 14.95 9.58
N VAL A 306 12.55 13.89 9.92
CA VAL A 306 12.66 13.24 11.24
C VAL A 306 14.07 12.74 11.49
N LEU A 307 14.66 12.03 10.52
CA LEU A 307 16.01 11.50 10.65
C LEU A 307 17.04 12.62 10.90
N LYS A 308 16.91 13.75 10.20
CA LYS A 308 17.76 14.93 10.41
C LYS A 308 17.54 15.54 11.79
N TYR A 309 16.31 15.62 12.27
CA TYR A 309 15.99 16.13 13.60
C TYR A 309 16.58 15.24 14.70
N VAL A 310 16.39 13.92 14.64
CA VAL A 310 16.96 12.96 15.62
C VAL A 310 18.50 12.98 15.65
N LYS A 311 19.14 13.31 14.52
CA LYS A 311 20.60 13.48 14.41
C LYS A 311 21.07 14.89 14.75
N SER A 312 20.18 15.82 15.08
CA SER A 312 20.54 17.21 15.35
C SER A 312 21.15 17.38 16.74
N ILE A 313 21.96 18.43 16.91
CA ILE A 313 22.52 18.82 18.21
C ILE A 313 21.40 19.17 19.20
N GLU A 314 20.30 19.76 18.72
CA GLU A 314 19.14 20.10 19.54
C GLU A 314 18.51 18.84 20.16
N PHE A 315 18.32 17.79 19.37
CA PHE A 315 17.84 16.51 19.88
C PHE A 315 18.82 15.89 20.87
N ILE A 316 20.12 15.90 20.57
CA ILE A 316 21.14 15.37 21.50
C ILE A 316 21.12 16.15 22.82
N ASN A 317 21.07 17.47 22.78
CA ASN A 317 21.02 18.30 23.98
C ASN A 317 19.71 18.14 24.76
N LYS A 318 18.60 17.88 24.06
CA LYS A 318 17.28 17.72 24.68
C LYS A 318 17.07 16.32 25.26
N PHE A 319 17.62 15.27 24.63
CA PHE A 319 17.32 13.87 24.99
C PHE A 319 18.51 13.04 25.48
N LEU A 320 19.75 13.49 25.28
CA LEU A 320 20.97 12.76 25.62
C LEU A 320 21.94 13.54 26.51
N SER A 321 21.74 14.85 26.71
CA SER A 321 22.65 15.65 27.53
C SER A 321 22.57 15.22 28.99
N LYS A 322 23.75 14.97 29.56
CA LYS A 322 23.93 14.50 30.93
C LYS A 322 23.56 15.59 31.94
N ILE A 323 23.04 15.17 33.09
CA ILE A 323 23.31 15.90 34.33
C ILE A 323 24.79 15.61 34.67
N PRO A 324 25.67 16.60 34.82
CA PRO A 324 27.09 16.36 35.07
C PRO A 324 27.31 15.57 36.36
N ASP A 325 28.24 14.61 36.32
CA ASP A 325 28.52 13.65 37.41
C ASP A 325 28.80 14.35 38.75
N GLU A 326 29.43 15.54 38.73
CA GLU A 326 29.68 16.36 39.93
C GLU A 326 28.40 16.86 40.61
N LYS A 327 27.34 17.18 39.85
CA LYS A 327 26.04 17.60 40.41
C LYS A 327 25.31 16.41 41.02
N ILE A 328 25.45 15.22 40.44
CA ILE A 328 24.86 13.99 40.97
C ILE A 328 25.59 13.58 42.25
N HIS A 329 26.93 13.51 42.23
CA HIS A 329 27.75 13.20 43.40
C HIS A 329 27.49 14.14 44.58
N LYS A 330 27.29 15.44 44.32
CA LYS A 330 26.90 16.44 45.34
C LYS A 330 25.46 16.26 45.85
N LYS A 331 24.50 15.82 45.01
CA LYS A 331 23.10 15.58 45.41
C LYS A 331 22.91 14.25 46.15
N THR A 332 23.73 13.24 45.87
CA THR A 332 23.56 11.87 46.38
C THR A 332 24.51 11.51 47.52
N ASN A 333 25.33 12.46 48.00
CA ASN A 333 26.32 12.26 49.06
C ASN A 333 27.24 11.03 48.81
N GLY A 334 27.59 10.77 47.54
CA GLY A 334 28.52 9.69 47.20
C GLY A 334 27.97 8.26 47.31
N LYS A 335 26.64 8.07 47.32
CA LYS A 335 26.04 6.73 47.22
C LYS A 335 26.34 6.11 45.84
N LEU A 336 27.27 5.16 45.83
CA LEU A 336 27.76 4.46 44.64
C LEU A 336 26.63 3.84 43.81
N GLU A 337 25.60 3.29 44.45
CA GLU A 337 24.43 2.68 43.77
C GLU A 337 23.69 3.67 42.86
N ILE A 338 23.53 4.94 43.28
CA ILE A 338 22.81 5.97 42.51
C ILE A 338 23.66 6.50 41.34
N VAL A 339 24.98 6.50 41.52
CA VAL A 339 25.93 6.81 40.44
C VAL A 339 25.93 5.69 39.41
N THR A 340 25.92 4.42 39.86
CA THR A 340 25.87 3.24 38.98
C THR A 340 24.54 3.18 38.21
N LEU A 341 23.41 3.52 38.86
CA LEU A 341 22.10 3.61 38.22
C LEU A 341 22.07 4.68 37.12
N ASN A 342 22.63 5.87 37.37
CA ASN A 342 22.76 6.93 36.35
C ASN A 342 23.64 6.53 35.16
N ILE A 343 24.73 5.79 35.42
CA ILE A 343 25.59 5.27 34.35
C ILE A 343 24.83 4.22 33.52
N ALA A 344 24.07 3.34 34.16
CA ALA A 344 23.22 2.36 33.48
C ALA A 344 22.13 3.05 32.64
N ASP A 345 21.41 4.01 33.22
CA ASP A 345 20.35 4.77 32.53
C ASP A 345 20.93 5.54 31.33
N SER A 346 22.06 6.22 31.49
CA SER A 346 22.71 6.96 30.38
C SER A 346 23.25 6.06 29.26
N SER A 347 23.70 4.84 29.59
CA SER A 347 24.08 3.84 28.59
C SER A 347 22.86 3.33 27.82
N SER A 348 21.72 3.14 28.51
CA SER A 348 20.45 2.71 27.90
C SER A 348 19.88 3.77 26.95
N THR A 349 19.93 5.06 27.31
CA THR A 349 19.47 6.16 26.44
C THR A 349 20.35 6.32 25.20
N THR A 350 21.66 6.07 25.31
CA THR A 350 22.56 6.11 24.15
C THR A 350 22.28 4.95 23.18
N LEU A 351 22.03 3.75 23.71
CA LEU A 351 21.66 2.57 22.92
C LEU A 351 20.30 2.77 22.22
N ASP A 352 19.31 3.29 22.94
CA ASP A 352 18.00 3.65 22.38
C ASP A 352 18.12 4.68 21.25
N TRP A 353 19.01 5.66 21.36
CA TRP A 353 19.26 6.63 20.29
C TRP A 353 19.90 5.99 19.05
N ILE A 354 20.85 5.07 19.23
CA ILE A 354 21.44 4.30 18.12
C ILE A 354 20.37 3.46 17.43
N ILE A 355 19.51 2.78 18.20
CA ILE A 355 18.38 2.00 17.67
C ILE A 355 17.43 2.90 16.87
N LEU A 356 17.04 4.05 17.43
CA LEU A 356 16.17 5.02 16.77
C LEU A 356 16.78 5.54 15.45
N GLY A 357 18.07 5.89 15.48
CA GLY A 357 18.83 6.33 14.31
C GLY A 357 18.91 5.26 13.23
N ASN A 358 19.16 4.00 13.61
CA ASN A 358 19.19 2.86 12.69
C ASN A 358 17.82 2.63 12.06
N ILE A 359 16.76 2.56 12.87
CA ILE A 359 15.39 2.41 12.37
C ILE A 359 15.06 3.51 11.36
N LEU A 360 15.30 4.79 11.67
CA LEU A 360 15.01 5.91 10.75
C LEU A 360 15.93 5.98 9.52
N SER A 361 17.13 5.39 9.59
CA SER A 361 18.07 5.34 8.47
C SER A 361 17.64 4.34 7.39
N GLU A 362 16.95 3.27 7.78
CA GLU A 362 16.36 2.31 6.84
C GLU A 362 15.32 2.97 5.94
N LYS A 363 15.22 2.49 4.70
CA LYS A 363 14.18 2.93 3.76
C LYS A 363 12.89 2.17 4.07
N TRP A 364 11.88 2.88 4.58
CA TRP A 364 10.60 2.24 4.95
C TRP A 364 9.60 2.18 3.82
N LEU A 365 9.68 3.13 2.88
CA LEU A 365 8.84 3.15 1.70
C LEU A 365 9.67 2.72 0.52
N ASP A 366 9.63 1.42 0.27
CA ASP A 366 10.22 0.81 -0.90
C ASP A 366 9.14 0.00 -1.63
N PHE A 367 8.66 0.54 -2.74
CA PHE A 367 7.81 -0.21 -3.65
C PHE A 367 8.73 -0.93 -4.63
N THR A 368 8.45 -2.20 -4.87
CA THR A 368 9.25 -3.02 -5.78
C THR A 368 8.48 -3.26 -7.06
N ILE A 369 9.02 -2.86 -8.20
CA ILE A 369 8.54 -3.30 -9.51
C ILE A 369 9.46 -4.43 -9.97
N PHE A 370 8.99 -5.68 -9.99
CA PHE A 370 9.82 -6.89 -10.19
C PHE A 370 11.06 -6.95 -9.29
N GLY A 371 10.91 -6.68 -7.99
CA GLY A 371 12.04 -6.69 -7.05
C GLY A 371 13.02 -5.51 -7.22
N VAL A 372 12.71 -4.54 -8.08
CA VAL A 372 13.47 -3.30 -8.22
C VAL A 372 12.84 -2.22 -7.35
N SER A 373 13.62 -1.74 -6.39
CA SER A 373 13.26 -0.59 -5.57
C SER A 373 12.94 0.66 -6.41
N THR A 374 11.77 1.26 -6.19
CA THR A 374 11.38 2.56 -6.76
C THR A 374 12.17 3.73 -6.16
N SER A 375 12.87 3.51 -5.04
CA SER A 375 13.51 4.57 -4.25
C SER A 375 14.85 5.07 -4.80
N ASP A 376 15.54 4.27 -5.61
CA ASP A 376 16.93 4.52 -6.03
C ASP A 376 17.08 5.17 -7.41
N GLY A 377 15.99 5.55 -8.07
CA GLY A 377 16.03 5.98 -9.48
C GLY A 377 16.47 4.88 -10.46
N SER A 378 16.89 3.72 -9.94
CA SER A 378 17.19 2.49 -10.68
C SER A 378 15.98 1.99 -11.47
N LEU A 379 14.77 2.36 -11.02
CA LEU A 379 13.53 2.10 -11.71
C LEU A 379 13.54 2.64 -13.13
N ILE A 380 13.96 3.90 -13.36
CA ILE A 380 13.96 4.52 -14.69
C ILE A 380 14.95 3.80 -15.62
N LYS A 381 16.13 3.45 -15.09
CA LYS A 381 17.16 2.72 -15.85
C LYS A 381 16.71 1.29 -16.19
N LYS A 382 16.08 0.60 -15.24
CA LYS A 382 15.60 -0.77 -15.44
C LYS A 382 14.28 -0.82 -16.21
N SER A 383 13.42 0.19 -16.14
CA SER A 383 12.22 0.31 -16.96
C SER A 383 12.58 0.60 -18.41
N ALA A 384 13.61 1.41 -18.66
CA ALA A 384 14.19 1.56 -19.99
C ALA A 384 14.74 0.22 -20.50
N GLY A 385 15.50 -0.51 -19.68
CA GLY A 385 16.02 -1.84 -20.03
C GLY A 385 14.92 -2.89 -20.29
N PHE A 386 13.87 -2.94 -19.47
CA PHE A 386 12.70 -3.80 -19.68
C PHE A 386 11.95 -3.41 -20.94
N GLY A 387 11.74 -2.11 -21.17
CA GLY A 387 11.15 -1.58 -22.40
C GLY A 387 11.95 -2.00 -23.63
N SER A 388 13.28 -1.85 -23.61
CA SER A 388 14.16 -2.29 -24.70
C SER A 388 14.13 -3.81 -24.91
N ALA A 389 14.14 -4.61 -23.85
CA ALA A 389 14.06 -6.07 -23.95
C ALA A 389 12.71 -6.56 -24.50
N LEU A 390 11.61 -5.89 -24.13
CA LEU A 390 10.28 -6.15 -24.67
C LEU A 390 10.14 -5.70 -26.12
N LEU A 391 10.66 -4.53 -26.47
CA LEU A 391 10.74 -4.07 -27.86
C LEU A 391 11.56 -5.04 -28.71
N PHE A 392 12.66 -5.57 -28.16
CA PHE A 392 13.44 -6.63 -28.79
C PHE A 392 12.62 -7.91 -28.94
N GLY A 393 11.90 -8.36 -27.92
CA GLY A 393 11.04 -9.54 -27.98
C GLY A 393 9.89 -9.39 -29.00
N ILE A 394 9.26 -8.23 -29.07
CA ILE A 394 8.22 -7.90 -30.07
C ILE A 394 8.83 -7.90 -31.47
N SER A 395 9.99 -7.26 -31.65
CA SER A 395 10.71 -7.25 -32.93
C SER A 395 11.14 -8.66 -33.37
N PHE A 396 11.58 -9.49 -32.44
CA PHE A 396 11.95 -10.89 -32.68
C PHE A 396 10.74 -11.76 -33.06
N LEU A 397 9.57 -11.51 -32.45
CA LEU A 397 8.31 -12.18 -32.81
C LEU A 397 7.76 -11.72 -34.16
N GLN A 398 8.05 -10.48 -34.57
CA GLN A 398 7.69 -9.93 -35.87
C GLN A 398 8.60 -10.43 -37.00
N ASN A 399 9.89 -10.65 -36.75
CA ASN A 399 10.86 -11.11 -37.77
C ASN A 399 10.89 -12.63 -38.00
N ASN A 400 10.26 -13.43 -37.14
CA ASN A 400 10.22 -14.90 -37.27
C ASN A 400 8.91 -15.45 -37.87
N ASN A 401 8.03 -14.56 -38.33
CA ASN A 401 6.87 -14.85 -39.16
C ASN A 401 7.01 -14.10 -40.48
#